data_AF-A0A523KET7-F1
#
_entry.id   AF-A0A523KET7-F1
#
_cell.length_a   1.000
_cell.length_b   1.000
_cell.length_c   1.000
_cell.angle_alpha   90.00
_cell.angle_beta   90.00
_cell.angle_gamma   90.00
#
_symmetry.space_group_name_H-M   'P 1'
#
loop_
_entity.id
_entity.type
_entity.pdbx_description
1 polymer ?
#
loop_
_entity_poly.entity_id
_entity_poly.type
_entity_poly.pdbx_seq_one_letter_code
_entity_poly.pdbx_strand_id
1 'polypeptide(L)'
;MRNNPDAADLLQVARETVLSEFLELLPEERRYAMRMAAKALAIAAREAETGEADLVEELRLLGELYGEDEVQAAGANLHQRIVKMNKRFAKDIRDGIFDGACAQGVQALLMDQVRARLRISNPSYLRAAGLD
;
A
#
# COMPACT_ATOMS: atom_id res chain seq x y z
N MET A 1 11.92 11.10 22.16
CA MET A 1 12.12 12.23 21.21
C MET A 1 11.79 11.71 19.82
N ARG A 2 10.77 12.26 19.15
CA ARG A 2 10.55 11.99 17.72
C ARG A 2 11.67 12.66 16.93
N ASN A 3 12.28 11.94 15.99
CA ASN A 3 13.18 12.55 15.02
C ASN A 3 12.31 13.34 14.06
N ASN A 4 12.33 14.66 14.19
CA ASN A 4 11.76 15.58 13.21
C ASN A 4 12.92 16.24 12.46
N PRO A 5 12.81 16.39 11.12
CA PRO A 5 11.75 15.85 10.26
C PRO A 5 11.78 14.31 10.20
N ASP A 6 10.61 13.69 10.09
CA ASP A 6 10.50 12.24 9.89
C ASP A 6 10.67 11.87 8.41
N ALA A 7 10.61 10.57 8.09
CA ALA A 7 10.84 10.11 6.72
C ALA A 7 9.78 10.63 5.74
N ALA A 8 8.53 10.76 6.17
CA ALA A 8 7.45 11.28 5.33
C ALA A 8 7.65 12.77 5.05
N ASP A 9 7.98 13.55 6.09
CA ASP A 9 8.31 14.98 5.98
C ASP A 9 9.43 15.21 4.96
N LEU A 10 10.52 14.44 5.06
CA LEU A 10 11.68 14.57 4.17
C LEU A 10 11.33 14.23 2.71
N LEU A 11 10.51 13.21 2.49
CA LEU A 11 10.06 12.82 1.15
C LEU A 11 9.10 13.85 0.54
N GLN A 12 8.26 14.48 1.36
CA GLN A 12 7.40 15.56 0.93
C GLN A 12 8.21 16.79 0.52
N VAL A 13 9.20 17.20 1.32
CA VAL A 13 10.11 18.31 1.00
C VAL A 13 10.83 18.03 -0.33
N ALA A 14 11.42 16.84 -0.49
CA ALA A 14 12.10 16.47 -1.72
C ALA A 14 11.18 16.54 -2.95
N ARG A 15 9.93 16.10 -2.81
CA ARG A 15 8.94 16.18 -3.88
C ARG A 15 8.61 17.62 -4.25
N GLU A 16 8.40 18.48 -3.25
CA GLU A 16 8.08 19.89 -3.46
C GLU A 16 9.21 20.60 -4.18
N THR A 17 10.46 20.47 -3.71
CA THR A 17 11.65 21.04 -4.35
C THR A 17 11.77 20.59 -5.81
N VAL A 18 11.54 19.31 -6.10
CA VAL A 18 11.54 18.79 -7.48
C VAL A 18 10.52 19.50 -8.37
N LEU A 19 9.31 19.74 -7.86
CA LEU A 19 8.22 20.32 -8.65
C LEU A 19 8.32 21.83 -8.78
N SER A 20 8.75 22.55 -7.74
CA SER A 20 8.81 24.01 -7.73
C SER A 20 10.11 24.56 -8.31
N GLU A 21 11.25 23.91 -8.05
CA GLU A 21 12.56 24.47 -8.39
C GLU A 21 13.17 23.80 -9.62
N PHE A 22 13.08 22.47 -9.72
CA PHE A 22 13.79 21.75 -10.78
C PHE A 22 12.96 21.53 -12.04
N LEU A 23 11.64 21.39 -11.94
CA LEU A 23 10.79 21.09 -13.10
C LEU A 23 10.81 22.20 -14.15
N GLU A 24 10.84 23.46 -13.73
CA GLU A 24 10.83 24.63 -14.64
C GLU A 24 12.16 24.79 -15.40
N LEU A 25 13.26 24.35 -14.80
CA LEU A 25 14.61 24.43 -15.36
C LEU A 25 14.88 23.34 -16.42
N LEU A 26 14.02 22.33 -16.52
CA LEU A 26 14.22 21.21 -17.42
C LEU A 26 13.68 21.46 -18.84
N PRO A 27 14.39 20.96 -19.88
CA PRO A 27 13.85 20.81 -21.23
C PRO A 27 12.55 20.00 -21.22
N GLU A 28 11.66 20.27 -22.17
CA GLU A 28 10.31 19.70 -22.22
C GLU A 28 10.32 18.16 -22.18
N GLU A 29 11.27 17.54 -22.87
CA GLU A 29 11.40 16.08 -23.00
C GLU A 29 11.70 15.41 -21.65
N ARG A 30 12.29 16.15 -20.69
CA ARG A 30 12.63 15.64 -19.36
C ARG A 30 11.58 15.96 -18.30
N ARG A 31 10.64 16.87 -18.58
CA ARG A 31 9.60 17.27 -17.62
C ARG A 31 8.68 16.12 -17.26
N TYR A 32 8.40 15.19 -18.19
CA TYR A 32 7.62 14.00 -17.89
C TYR A 32 8.32 13.09 -16.87
N ALA A 33 9.60 12.79 -17.10
CA ALA A 33 10.39 11.97 -16.20
C ALA A 33 10.47 12.59 -14.80
N MET A 34 10.62 13.92 -14.70
CA MET A 34 10.63 14.62 -13.42
C MET A 34 9.29 14.55 -12.69
N ARG A 35 8.16 14.68 -13.40
CA ARG A 35 6.82 14.46 -12.82
C ARG A 35 6.64 13.02 -12.33
N MET A 36 7.19 12.04 -13.03
CA MET A 36 7.18 10.64 -12.59
C MET A 36 7.98 10.43 -11.30
N ALA A 37 9.16 11.05 -11.19
CA ALA A 37 9.95 11.02 -9.95
C ALA A 37 9.19 11.66 -8.78
N ALA A 38 8.56 12.83 -9.00
CA ALA A 38 7.73 13.48 -8.00
C ALA A 38 6.51 12.64 -7.57
N LYS A 39 5.93 11.84 -8.49
CA LYS A 39 4.88 10.88 -8.15
C LYS A 39 5.42 9.75 -7.28
N ALA A 40 6.58 9.18 -7.60
CA ALA A 40 7.20 8.14 -6.79
C ALA A 40 7.51 8.61 -5.36
N LEU A 41 8.03 9.84 -5.21
CA LEU A 41 8.24 10.45 -3.89
C LEU A 41 6.93 10.60 -3.10
N ALA A 42 5.84 10.95 -3.78
CA ALA A 42 4.53 11.05 -3.13
C ALA A 42 4.03 9.70 -2.62
N ILE A 43 4.30 8.62 -3.36
CA ILE A 43 3.94 7.25 -2.96
C ILE A 43 4.78 6.85 -1.74
N ALA A 44 6.09 7.02 -1.81
CA ALA A 44 7.00 6.71 -0.71
C ALA A 44 6.67 7.49 0.58
N ALA A 45 6.26 8.76 0.47
CA ALA A 45 5.83 9.54 1.62
C ALA A 45 4.60 8.91 2.31
N ARG A 46 3.58 8.52 1.54
CA ARG A 46 2.39 7.84 2.08
C ARG A 46 2.70 6.47 2.67
N GLU A 47 3.62 5.72 2.06
CA GLU A 47 4.12 4.46 2.63
C GLU A 47 4.82 4.71 3.98
N ALA A 48 5.62 5.77 4.09
CA ALA A 48 6.30 6.14 5.33
C ALA A 48 5.31 6.61 6.43
N GLU A 49 4.25 7.34 6.07
CA GLU A 49 3.18 7.75 6.99
C GLU A 49 2.40 6.56 7.53
N THR A 50 2.07 5.60 6.66
CA THR A 50 1.29 4.41 7.00
C THR A 50 2.13 3.41 7.79
N GLY A 51 3.44 3.33 7.50
CA GLY A 51 4.36 2.41 8.13
C GLY A 51 3.93 0.96 7.96
N GLU A 52 3.95 0.19 9.05
CA GLU A 52 3.55 -1.22 9.05
C GLU A 52 2.05 -1.44 9.28
N ALA A 53 1.24 -0.38 9.44
CA ALA A 53 -0.17 -0.51 9.82
C ALA A 53 -1.00 -1.33 8.81
N ASP A 54 -0.82 -1.10 7.51
CA ASP A 54 -1.50 -1.87 6.46
C ASP A 54 -1.11 -3.35 6.46
N LEU A 55 0.17 -3.63 6.74
CA LEU A 55 0.69 -4.99 6.83
C LEU A 55 0.11 -5.71 8.05
N VAL A 56 0.08 -5.03 9.20
CA VAL A 56 -0.52 -5.52 10.45
C VAL A 56 -1.99 -5.89 10.22
N GLU A 57 -2.75 -5.01 9.58
CA GLU A 57 -4.18 -5.20 9.31
C GLU A 57 -4.42 -6.32 8.29
N GLU A 58 -3.62 -6.39 7.22
CA GLU A 58 -3.66 -7.49 6.24
C GLU A 58 -3.40 -8.84 6.91
N LEU A 59 -2.42 -8.91 7.81
CA LEU A 59 -2.11 -10.12 8.56
C LEU A 59 -3.25 -10.52 9.51
N ARG A 60 -3.90 -9.55 10.17
CA ARG A 60 -5.06 -9.77 11.03
C ARG A 60 -6.23 -10.37 10.25
N LEU A 61 -6.59 -9.76 9.12
CA LEU A 61 -7.70 -10.21 8.27
C LEU A 61 -7.47 -11.61 7.70
N LEU A 62 -6.23 -11.92 7.28
CA LEU A 62 -5.87 -13.26 6.82
C LEU A 62 -5.90 -14.27 7.99
N GLY A 63 -5.49 -13.86 9.19
CA GLY A 63 -5.60 -14.68 10.40
C GLY A 63 -7.05 -15.06 10.70
N GLU A 64 -7.96 -14.08 10.67
CA GLU A 64 -9.39 -14.30 10.87
C GLU A 64 -10.00 -15.24 9.82
N LEU A 65 -9.63 -15.08 8.55
CA LEU A 65 -10.09 -15.95 7.47
C LEU A 65 -9.69 -17.41 7.69
N TYR A 66 -8.52 -17.66 8.28
CA TYR A 66 -7.99 -19.00 8.53
C TYR A 66 -8.24 -19.52 9.95
N GLY A 67 -8.89 -18.74 10.83
CA GLY A 67 -9.07 -19.09 12.24
C GLY A 67 -7.76 -19.18 13.02
N GLU A 68 -6.74 -18.41 12.62
CA GLU A 68 -5.44 -18.34 13.29
C GLU A 68 -5.47 -17.19 14.32
N ASP A 69 -5.88 -17.48 15.56
CA ASP A 69 -6.09 -16.50 16.65
C ASP A 69 -4.79 -15.81 17.14
N GLU A 70 -3.61 -16.38 16.90
CA GLU A 70 -2.33 -15.85 17.38
C GLU A 70 -1.57 -15.07 16.31
N VAL A 71 -2.18 -14.01 15.81
CA VAL A 71 -1.44 -13.00 15.04
C VAL A 71 -0.81 -11.99 16.01
N GLN A 72 0.36 -12.30 16.59
CA GLN A 72 1.21 -11.22 17.12
C GLN A 72 1.51 -10.26 15.96
N ALA A 73 0.84 -9.12 15.97
CA ALA A 73 0.60 -8.34 14.76
C ALA A 73 1.85 -7.58 14.27
N ALA A 74 2.80 -7.29 15.17
CA ALA A 74 4.02 -6.55 14.85
C ALA A 74 5.27 -7.28 15.38
N GLY A 75 6.35 -7.30 14.60
CA GLY A 75 7.62 -7.91 14.97
C GLY A 75 8.54 -8.16 13.77
N ALA A 76 9.78 -8.57 14.05
CA ALA A 76 10.87 -8.70 13.06
C ALA A 76 10.56 -9.60 11.84
N ASN A 77 9.49 -10.40 11.90
CA ASN A 77 9.09 -11.33 10.84
C ASN A 77 7.76 -10.96 10.16
N LEU A 78 7.18 -9.78 10.41
CA LEU A 78 5.88 -9.36 9.84
C LEU A 78 5.84 -9.55 8.31
N HIS A 79 6.83 -9.02 7.60
CA HIS A 79 6.94 -9.15 6.15
C HIS A 79 6.98 -10.61 5.68
N GLN A 80 7.75 -11.46 6.35
CA GLN A 80 7.86 -12.88 5.98
C GLN A 80 6.53 -13.62 6.20
N ARG A 81 5.82 -13.29 7.28
CA ARG A 81 4.52 -13.89 7.61
C ARG A 81 3.46 -13.50 6.58
N ILE A 82 3.38 -12.23 6.20
CA ILE A 82 2.46 -11.77 5.16
C ILE A 82 2.76 -12.45 3.82
N VAL A 83 4.03 -12.53 3.42
CA VAL A 83 4.40 -13.25 2.19
C VAL A 83 3.95 -14.71 2.24
N LYS A 84 4.11 -15.40 3.39
CA LYS A 84 3.66 -16.77 3.57
C LYS A 84 2.14 -16.89 3.48
N MET A 85 1.40 -16.04 4.20
CA MET A 85 -0.06 -16.08 4.22
C MET A 85 -0.67 -15.72 2.86
N ASN A 86 -0.14 -14.70 2.17
CA ASN A 86 -0.55 -14.38 0.81
C ASN A 86 -0.30 -15.50 -0.19
N LYS A 87 0.82 -16.21 -0.08
CA LYS A 87 1.08 -17.39 -0.92
C LYS A 87 0.05 -18.49 -0.69
N ARG A 88 -0.32 -18.75 0.57
CA ARG A 88 -1.38 -19.70 0.92
C ARG A 88 -2.73 -19.22 0.38
N PHE A 89 -3.10 -17.97 0.64
CA PHE A 89 -4.35 -17.36 0.18
C PHE A 89 -4.51 -17.43 -1.34
N ALA A 90 -3.48 -17.03 -2.09
CA ALA A 90 -3.48 -17.14 -3.55
C ALA A 90 -3.53 -18.59 -4.06
N LYS A 91 -3.02 -19.55 -3.31
CA LYS A 91 -3.15 -20.98 -3.64
C LYS A 91 -4.59 -21.45 -3.40
N ASP A 92 -5.14 -21.17 -2.23
CA ASP A 92 -6.47 -21.61 -1.82
C ASP A 92 -7.58 -20.99 -2.70
N ILE A 93 -7.42 -19.74 -3.15
CA ILE A 93 -8.28 -19.13 -4.19
C ILE A 93 -8.22 -19.95 -5.49
N ARG A 94 -7.02 -20.29 -5.97
CA ARG A 94 -6.85 -21.02 -7.24
C ARG A 94 -7.36 -22.47 -7.17
N ASP A 95 -7.33 -23.06 -5.98
CA ASP A 95 -7.84 -24.40 -5.73
C ASP A 95 -9.37 -24.42 -5.50
N GLY A 96 -10.03 -23.26 -5.51
CA GLY A 96 -11.49 -23.14 -5.32
C GLY A 96 -11.95 -23.34 -3.88
N ILE A 97 -11.04 -23.25 -2.89
CA ILE A 97 -11.37 -23.44 -1.46
C ILE A 97 -12.42 -22.44 -0.98
N PHE A 98 -12.41 -21.24 -1.56
CA PHE A 98 -13.33 -20.15 -1.21
C PHE A 98 -14.51 -20.02 -2.17
N ASP A 99 -14.71 -20.97 -3.08
CA ASP A 99 -15.84 -20.93 -4.01
C ASP A 99 -17.18 -21.20 -3.29
N GLY A 100 -18.28 -20.86 -3.95
CA GLY A 100 -19.62 -21.05 -3.40
C GLY A 100 -19.98 -20.02 -2.33
N ALA A 101 -20.43 -20.48 -1.15
CA ALA A 101 -20.97 -19.60 -0.11
C ALA A 101 -19.95 -18.58 0.45
N CYS A 102 -18.65 -18.90 0.38
CA CYS A 102 -17.57 -18.03 0.87
C CYS A 102 -17.07 -17.00 -0.15
N ALA A 103 -17.46 -17.13 -1.43
CA ALA A 103 -16.87 -16.38 -2.54
C ALA A 103 -17.08 -14.86 -2.38
N GLN A 104 -18.27 -14.45 -1.92
CA GLN A 104 -18.60 -13.03 -1.75
C GLN A 104 -17.80 -12.37 -0.61
N GLY A 105 -17.57 -13.07 0.49
CA GLY A 105 -16.77 -12.58 1.62
C GLY A 105 -15.29 -12.40 1.24
N VAL A 106 -14.74 -13.38 0.52
CA VAL A 106 -13.36 -13.31 0.01
C VAL A 106 -13.20 -12.23 -1.06
N GLN A 107 -14.18 -12.06 -1.94
CA GLN A 107 -14.18 -10.98 -2.91
C GLN A 107 -14.20 -9.59 -2.24
N ALA A 108 -15.02 -9.41 -1.19
CA ALA A 108 -15.06 -8.17 -0.45
C ALA A 108 -13.71 -7.84 0.20
N LEU A 109 -13.09 -8.84 0.86
CA LEU A 109 -11.76 -8.72 1.44
C LEU A 109 -10.70 -8.29 0.41
N LEU A 110 -10.67 -8.96 -0.75
CA LEU A 110 -9.75 -8.62 -1.84
C LEU A 110 -9.96 -7.18 -2.34
N MET A 111 -11.21 -6.76 -2.47
CA MET A 111 -11.53 -5.40 -2.91
C MET A 111 -11.10 -4.35 -1.89
N ASP A 112 -11.25 -4.61 -0.60
CA ASP A 112 -10.81 -3.69 0.45
C ASP A 112 -9.28 -3.58 0.49
N GLN A 113 -8.55 -4.68 0.29
CA GLN A 113 -7.09 -4.65 0.14
C GLN A 113 -6.65 -3.85 -1.09
N VAL A 114 -7.33 -4.01 -2.23
CA VAL A 114 -7.04 -3.25 -3.44
C VAL A 114 -7.28 -1.76 -3.21
N ARG A 115 -8.38 -1.38 -2.56
CA ARG A 115 -8.67 0.02 -2.21
C ARG A 115 -7.61 0.60 -1.28
N ALA A 116 -7.22 -0.12 -0.23
CA ALA A 116 -6.17 0.32 0.69
C ALA A 116 -4.85 0.61 -0.07
N ARG A 117 -4.39 -0.32 -0.91
CA ARG A 117 -3.18 -0.13 -1.72
C ARG A 117 -3.30 0.99 -2.74
N LEU A 118 -4.49 1.23 -3.28
CA LEU A 118 -4.74 2.35 -4.19
C LEU A 118 -4.71 3.71 -3.48
N ARG A 119 -5.12 3.81 -2.20
CA ARG A 119 -5.00 5.06 -1.43
C ARG A 119 -3.54 5.51 -1.32
N ILE A 120 -2.61 4.56 -1.23
CA ILE A 120 -1.17 4.83 -1.20
C ILE A 120 -0.63 5.10 -2.61
N SER A 121 -0.82 4.18 -3.55
CA SER A 121 -0.16 4.23 -4.86
C SER A 121 -0.79 5.23 -5.83
N ASN A 122 -2.12 5.36 -5.83
CA ASN A 122 -2.85 6.22 -6.77
C ASN A 122 -4.24 6.64 -6.24
N PRO A 123 -4.31 7.53 -5.23
CA PRO A 123 -5.59 7.94 -4.63
C PRO A 123 -6.49 8.69 -5.60
N SER A 124 -5.94 9.31 -6.65
CA SER A 124 -6.75 9.97 -7.69
C SER A 124 -7.59 8.99 -8.50
N TYR A 125 -7.13 7.74 -8.64
CA TYR A 125 -7.89 6.70 -9.35
C TYR A 125 -9.15 6.31 -8.58
N LEU A 126 -9.08 6.18 -7.25
CA LEU A 126 -10.25 5.84 -6.43
C LEU A 126 -11.36 6.87 -6.58
N ARG A 127 -11.01 8.16 -6.52
CA ARG A 127 -11.95 9.26 -6.74
C ARG A 127 -12.56 9.23 -8.14
N ALA A 128 -11.74 9.04 -9.17
CA ALA A 128 -12.22 9.00 -10.55
C ALA A 128 -13.11 7.78 -10.83
N ALA A 129 -12.86 6.66 -10.17
CA ALA A 129 -13.63 5.42 -10.32
C ALA A 129 -14.88 5.34 -9.41
N GLY A 130 -15.08 6.30 -8.51
CA GLY A 130 -16.18 6.26 -7.53
C GLY A 130 -16.02 5.15 -6.49
N LEU A 131 -14.77 4.83 -6.12
CA LEU A 131 -14.41 3.75 -5.19
C LEU A 131 -13.78 4.26 -3.88
N ASP A 132 -13.82 5.57 -3.64
CA ASP A 132 -13.25 6.21 -2.44
C ASP A 132 -14.10 5.92 -1.19
#